data_AF-A0A419F4V9-F1
#
_entry.id   AF-A0A419F4V9-F1
#
_cell.length_a   1.000
_cell.length_b   1.000
_cell.length_c   1.000
_cell.angle_alpha   90.00
_cell.angle_beta   90.00
_cell.angle_gamma   90.00
#
_symmetry.space_group_name_H-M   'P 1'
#
loop_
_entity.id
_entity.type
_entity.pdbx_description
1 polymer ?
#
loop_
_entity_poly.entity_id
_entity_poly.type
_entity_poly.pdbx_seq_one_letter_code
_entity_poly.pdbx_strand_id
1 'polypeptide(L)'
;MTNQSKPTCPHCGVTMLKWKNPDGSSWNGLFQYACFNDDCPYYQRGWDWMKQNYNVNASYRYRLDPTTGDTGPLPVWSRTAVRNFIIEDEET
;
A
#
# COMPACT_ATOMS: atom_id res chain seq x y z
N MET A 1 7.23 -6.19 -25.89
CA MET A 1 7.55 -5.55 -24.59
C MET A 1 6.23 -5.07 -24.01
N THR A 2 5.66 -5.79 -23.04
CA THR A 2 4.38 -5.38 -22.44
C THR A 2 4.63 -4.21 -21.49
N ASN A 3 4.37 -2.99 -21.98
CA ASN A 3 4.16 -1.81 -21.15
C ASN A 3 2.94 -2.07 -20.24
N GLN A 4 3.14 -2.75 -19.11
CA GLN A 4 2.13 -2.80 -18.06
C GLN A 4 2.14 -1.43 -17.37
N SER A 5 1.11 -0.64 -17.63
CA SER A 5 0.85 0.61 -16.90
C SER A 5 0.79 0.30 -15.40
N LYS A 6 1.58 1.01 -14.59
CA LYS A 6 1.53 0.91 -13.13
C LYS A 6 0.10 1.21 -12.64
N PRO A 7 -0.45 0.42 -11.71
CA PRO A 7 -1.81 0.63 -11.22
C PRO A 7 -1.93 1.95 -10.44
N THR A 8 -3.11 2.56 -10.51
CA THR A 8 -3.45 3.79 -9.77
C THR A 8 -4.33 3.47 -8.59
N CYS A 9 -4.14 4.16 -7.48
CA CYS A 9 -4.97 3.99 -6.29
C CYS A 9 -6.42 4.43 -6.58
N PRO A 10 -7.44 3.60 -6.29
CA PRO A 10 -8.83 3.95 -6.56
C PRO A 10 -9.36 5.06 -5.65
N HIS A 11 -8.65 5.40 -4.57
CA HIS A 11 -9.09 6.42 -3.61
C HIS A 11 -8.52 7.81 -3.87
N CYS A 12 -7.39 7.92 -4.58
CA CYS A 12 -6.75 9.22 -4.85
C CYS A 12 -6.21 9.39 -6.28
N GLY A 13 -6.25 8.36 -7.12
CA GLY A 13 -5.78 8.39 -8.51
C GLY A 13 -4.26 8.38 -8.67
N VAL A 14 -3.47 8.48 -7.60
CA VAL A 14 -2.01 8.48 -7.68
C VAL A 14 -1.48 7.08 -8.02
N THR A 15 -0.46 7.02 -8.89
CA THR A 15 0.28 5.80 -9.24
C THR A 15 0.84 5.12 -8.01
N MET A 16 0.59 3.82 -7.89
CA MET A 16 1.05 3.01 -6.77
C MET A 16 2.49 2.54 -6.98
N LEU A 17 3.20 2.32 -5.87
CA LEU A 17 4.57 1.84 -5.88
C LEU A 17 4.62 0.34 -5.61
N LYS A 18 5.62 -0.34 -6.15
CA LYS A 18 5.91 -1.71 -5.79
C LYS A 18 6.40 -1.77 -4.35
N TRP A 19 5.94 -2.78 -3.64
CA TRP A 19 6.20 -2.99 -2.24
C TRP A 19 6.49 -4.46 -2.00
N LYS A 20 7.70 -4.75 -1.51
CA LYS A 20 8.17 -6.11 -1.27
C LYS A 20 7.35 -6.74 -0.14
N ASN A 21 6.85 -7.96 -0.37
CA ASN A 21 6.23 -8.75 0.69
C ASN A 21 7.30 -9.07 1.77
N PRO A 22 7.05 -8.81 3.06
CA PRO A 22 7.97 -9.19 4.12
C PRO A 22 8.15 -10.71 4.18
N ASP A 23 9.36 -11.14 4.54
CA ASP A 23 9.67 -12.56 4.69
C ASP A 23 8.76 -13.18 5.77
N GLY A 24 8.19 -14.35 5.47
CA GLY A 24 7.24 -15.04 6.36
C GLY A 24 5.82 -14.46 6.36
N SER A 25 5.49 -13.49 5.50
CA SER A 25 4.09 -13.07 5.30
C SER A 25 3.27 -14.15 4.59
N SER A 26 1.96 -14.14 4.80
CA SER A 26 1.01 -15.03 4.09
C SER A 26 0.63 -14.53 2.69
N TRP A 27 1.28 -13.48 2.21
CA TRP A 27 1.01 -12.93 0.89
C TRP A 27 1.79 -13.66 -0.19
N ASN A 28 1.09 -13.96 -1.27
CA ASN A 28 1.67 -14.63 -2.42
C ASN A 28 2.48 -13.64 -3.28
N GLY A 29 3.43 -14.16 -4.04
CA GLY A 29 4.23 -13.37 -4.98
C GLY A 29 5.39 -12.58 -4.34
N LEU A 30 6.17 -11.93 -5.19
CA LEU A 30 7.39 -11.20 -4.81
C LEU A 30 7.11 -9.78 -4.26
N PHE A 31 6.04 -9.15 -4.75
CA PHE A 31 5.66 -7.80 -4.38
C PHE A 31 4.16 -7.58 -4.56
N GLN A 32 3.66 -6.54 -3.92
CA GLN A 32 2.35 -5.96 -4.17
C GLN A 32 2.49 -4.50 -4.59
N TYR A 33 1.44 -3.92 -5.16
CA TYR A 33 1.36 -2.48 -5.29
C TYR A 33 0.71 -1.88 -4.05
N ALA A 34 1.23 -0.76 -3.55
CA ALA A 34 0.63 -0.04 -2.44
C ALA A 34 0.61 1.48 -2.68
N CYS A 35 -0.41 2.15 -2.15
CA CYS A 35 -0.54 3.61 -2.23
C CYS A 35 0.22 4.29 -1.09
N PHE A 36 1.31 4.97 -1.42
CA PHE A 36 2.15 5.72 -0.47
C PHE A 36 1.89 7.24 -0.47
N ASN A 37 0.83 7.71 -1.14
CA ASN A 37 0.39 9.09 -1.05
C ASN A 37 -0.18 9.37 0.36
N ASP A 38 0.45 10.30 1.09
CA ASP A 38 0.01 10.69 2.44
C ASP A 38 -1.25 11.55 2.44
N ASP A 39 -1.63 12.13 1.31
CA ASP A 39 -2.88 12.87 1.16
C ASP A 39 -4.03 11.98 0.66
N CYS A 40 -3.82 10.67 0.57
CA CYS A 40 -4.85 9.73 0.18
C CYS A 40 -5.99 9.73 1.23
N PRO A 41 -7.25 9.98 0.84
CA PRO A 41 -8.36 10.08 1.79
C PRO A 41 -8.67 8.75 2.47
N TYR A 42 -8.35 7.62 1.84
CA TYR A 42 -8.43 6.30 2.48
C TYR A 42 -7.44 6.16 3.64
N TYR A 43 -6.21 6.61 3.45
CA TYR A 43 -5.16 6.59 4.48
C TYR A 43 -5.43 7.59 5.60
N GLN A 44 -5.84 8.82 5.29
CA GLN A 44 -6.14 9.84 6.30
C GLN A 44 -7.30 9.42 7.21
N ARG A 45 -8.43 8.99 6.62
CA ARG A 45 -9.60 8.52 7.39
C ARG A 45 -9.31 7.28 8.22
N GLY A 46 -8.36 6.44 7.80
CA GLY A 46 -7.98 5.24 8.54
C GLY A 46 -7.44 5.56 9.94
N TRP A 47 -6.71 6.66 10.13
CA TRP A 47 -6.20 7.09 11.44
C TRP A 47 -7.35 7.39 12.41
N ASP A 48 -8.30 8.21 11.96
CA ASP A 48 -9.46 8.57 12.77
C ASP A 48 -10.32 7.34 13.08
N TRP A 49 -10.54 6.47 12.08
CA TRP A 49 -11.34 5.27 12.24
C TRP A 49 -10.73 4.29 13.26
N MET A 50 -9.43 4.00 13.17
CA MET A 50 -8.74 3.13 14.13
C MET A 50 -8.73 3.73 15.54
N LYS A 51 -8.56 5.06 15.64
CA LYS A 51 -8.58 5.76 16.93
C LYS A 51 -9.97 5.73 17.57
N GLN A 52 -11.04 5.96 16.80
CA GLN A 52 -12.41 6.00 17.32
C GLN A 52 -12.94 4.63 17.70
N ASN A 53 -12.68 3.60 16.90
CA ASN A 53 -13.25 2.27 17.10
C ASN A 53 -12.42 1.37 18.03
N TYR A 54 -11.10 1.57 18.07
CA TYR A 54 -10.18 0.69 18.81
C TYR A 54 -9.20 1.43 19.71
N ASN A 55 -9.21 2.77 19.74
CA ASN A 55 -8.27 3.59 20.50
C ASN A 55 -6.78 3.36 20.14
N VAL A 56 -6.49 2.89 18.92
CA VAL A 56 -5.12 2.63 18.43
C VAL A 56 -4.67 3.70 17.46
N ASN A 57 -3.41 4.16 17.58
CA ASN A 57 -2.78 5.04 16.61
C ASN A 57 -2.20 4.22 15.44
N ALA A 58 -3.08 3.83 14.51
CA ALA A 58 -2.73 3.12 13.30
C ALA A 58 -3.64 3.56 12.15
N SER A 59 -3.24 3.25 10.93
CA SER A 59 -4.07 3.39 9.74
C SER A 59 -3.76 2.24 8.78
N TYR A 60 -4.26 2.33 7.56
CA TYR A 60 -4.02 1.38 6.50
C TYR A 60 -3.88 2.11 5.16
N ARG A 61 -3.00 1.58 4.31
CA ARG A 61 -2.81 2.01 2.92
C ARG A 61 -3.51 1.02 1.98
N TYR A 62 -3.96 1.46 0.82
CA TYR A 62 -4.56 0.56 -0.16
C TYR A 62 -3.46 -0.31 -0.81
N ARG A 63 -3.67 -1.64 -0.87
CA ARG A 63 -2.82 -2.60 -1.58
C ARG A 63 -3.56 -3.30 -2.72
N LEU A 64 -2.79 -3.78 -3.69
CA LEU A 64 -3.22 -4.60 -4.82
C LEU A 64 -2.17 -5.71 -5.07
N ASP A 65 -2.61 -6.96 -5.09
CA ASP A 65 -1.82 -8.10 -5.58
C ASP A 65 -1.87 -8.12 -7.11
N PRO A 66 -0.74 -7.94 -7.81
CA PRO A 66 -0.70 -7.93 -9.27
C PRO A 66 -0.94 -9.30 -9.91
N THR A 67 -0.81 -10.39 -9.15
CA THR A 67 -0.95 -11.76 -9.65
C THR A 67 -2.41 -12.20 -9.61
N THR A 68 -3.10 -11.93 -8.51
CA THR A 68 -4.51 -12.36 -8.31
C THR A 68 -5.52 -11.26 -8.56
N GLY A 69 -5.09 -9.98 -8.52
CA GLY A 69 -6.00 -8.83 -8.52
C GLY A 69 -6.62 -8.54 -7.15
N ASP A 70 -6.26 -9.29 -6.10
CA ASP A 70 -6.81 -9.09 -4.76
C ASP A 70 -6.40 -7.73 -4.18
N THR A 71 -7.32 -7.09 -3.48
CA THR A 71 -7.10 -5.76 -2.90
C THR A 71 -7.37 -5.77 -1.40
N GLY A 72 -6.87 -4.76 -0.69
CA GLY A 72 -7.19 -4.63 0.72
C GLY A 72 -6.41 -3.55 1.46
N PRO A 73 -6.53 -3.53 2.79
CA PRO A 73 -5.72 -2.67 3.65
C PRO A 73 -4.32 -3.27 3.89
N LEU A 74 -3.30 -2.43 3.79
CA LEU A 74 -1.94 -2.64 4.27
C LEU A 74 -1.77 -1.84 5.57
N PRO A 75 -1.71 -2.49 6.75
CA PRO A 75 -1.66 -1.79 8.03
C PRO A 75 -0.36 -1.00 8.22
N VAL A 76 -0.48 0.18 8.81
CA VAL A 76 0.64 1.08 9.12
C VAL A 76 0.47 1.71 10.50
N TRP A 77 1.54 1.75 11.29
CA TRP A 77 1.56 2.31 12.65
C TRP A 77 2.24 3.69 12.72
N SER A 78 2.78 4.18 11.61
CA SER A 78 3.31 5.53 11.47
C SER A 78 3.23 5.97 10.01
N ARG A 79 3.55 7.24 9.72
CA ARG A 79 3.69 7.71 8.33
C ARG A 79 4.73 6.89 7.56
N THR A 80 5.88 6.63 8.19
CA THR A 80 7.04 5.94 7.59
C THR A 80 6.99 4.42 7.64
N ALA A 81 6.01 3.84 8.36
CA ALA A 81 5.86 2.40 8.46
C ALA A 81 5.85 1.76 7.07
N VAL A 82 6.51 0.61 6.97
CA VAL A 82 6.65 -0.24 5.78
C VAL A 82 7.29 0.38 4.53
N ARG A 83 7.70 1.67 4.58
CA ARG A 83 8.33 2.34 3.42
C ARG A 83 9.72 1.78 3.08
N ASN A 84 10.41 1.18 4.04
CA ASN A 84 11.69 0.51 3.84
C ASN A 84 11.61 -0.75 2.95
N PHE A 85 10.40 -1.20 2.60
CA PHE A 85 10.16 -2.31 1.67
C PHE A 85 9.69 -1.82 0.28
N ILE A 86 9.65 -0.51 0.04
CA ILE A 86 9.38 0.03 -1.29
C ILE A 86 10.50 -0.42 -2.21
N ILE A 87 10.14 -0.96 -3.37
CA ILE A 87 11.07 -1.31 -4.42
C ILE A 87 11.18 -0.09 -5.31
N GLU A 88 12.35 0.55 -5.33
CA GLU A 88 12.65 1.60 -6.29
C GLU A 88 12.72 0.96 -7.69
N ASP A 89 11.97 1.51 -8.64
CA ASP A 89 12.13 1.09 -10.03
C ASP A 89 13.43 1.76 -10.52
N GLU A 90 14.44 0.97 -10.90
CA GLU A 90 15.60 1.49 -11.62
C GLU A 90 15.10 2.13 -12.93
N GLU A 91 15.01 3.46 -12.96
CA GLU A 91 14.88 4.20 -14.20
C GLU A 91 16.16 3.95 -15.02
N THR A 92 16.03 3.15 -16.07
CA THR A 92 17.10 2.94 -17.07
C THR A 92 16.98 3.96 -18.18
#